data_AF-A0A7X9FYZ5-F1
#
_entry.id   AF-A0A7X9FYZ5-F1
#
_cell.length_a   1.000
_cell.length_b   1.000
_cell.length_c   1.000
_cell.angle_alpha   90.00
_cell.angle_beta   90.00
_cell.angle_gamma   90.00
#
_symmetry.space_group_name_H-M   'P 1'
#
loop_
_entity.id
_entity.type
_entity.pdbx_description
1 polymer ?
#
loop_
_entity_poly.entity_id
_entity_poly.type
_entity_poly.pdbx_seq_one_letter_code
_entity_poly.pdbx_strand_id
1 'polypeptide(L)'
;MGVSFASYEIARSGLTVNERGLYVTGHNIANVNTQGYVRQQAMIKNGPVETVLTRAGLMQFGLGADIQEIRQIRHTFLDNIYRQENTTLGYWEARQKTYIDLQAILGEPMNSGLQNVLNQFWDSWQELAKEPDSLTVRALVRQRSEALVQHINHLGEQLDRLQNDLNNEIMVRIDEINEITRQIAKLNVTILKNEVSGDTASDYRDQRNTLIDRLTKLVKVDVIEMQDGQVDITMGGYFLVQKGVSTDLYAAERKTGENFYVPKLAGTDIEVPVKGGILKGLMESRGEVSGAIGSYENGTPNTKADVVFYVDTSTMSAADANARAAAYEAELM
;
A
#
# COMPACT_ATOMS: atom_id res chain seq x y z
N MET A 1 -52.35 46.17 1.28
CA MET A 1 -51.43 45.82 2.38
C MET A 1 -50.51 44.61 2.08
N GLY A 2 -50.76 43.78 1.06
CA GLY A 2 -49.93 42.57 0.80
C GLY A 2 -48.61 42.76 0.05
N VAL A 3 -48.35 43.92 -0.58
CA VAL A 3 -47.16 44.11 -1.44
C VAL A 3 -45.92 44.59 -0.67
N SER A 4 -46.10 45.28 0.46
CA SER A 4 -44.97 45.83 1.23
C SER A 4 -44.16 44.78 1.98
N PHE A 5 -44.79 43.67 2.42
CA PHE A 5 -44.08 42.60 3.14
C PHE A 5 -43.24 41.72 2.21
N ALA A 6 -43.68 41.53 0.95
CA ALA A 6 -42.94 40.77 -0.05
C ALA A 6 -41.59 41.42 -0.40
N SER A 7 -41.53 42.75 -0.53
CA SER A 7 -40.26 43.46 -0.78
C SER A 7 -39.28 43.36 0.40
N TYR A 8 -39.78 43.36 1.63
CA TYR A 8 -38.93 43.13 2.81
C TYR A 8 -38.41 41.70 2.87
N GLU A 9 -39.22 40.71 2.51
CA GLU A 9 -38.79 39.31 2.48
C GLU A 9 -37.77 39.05 1.37
N ILE A 10 -37.88 39.72 0.21
CA ILE A 10 -36.86 39.69 -0.85
C ILE A 10 -35.55 40.32 -0.35
N ALA A 11 -35.60 41.46 0.34
CA ALA A 11 -34.40 42.11 0.88
C ALA A 11 -33.73 41.26 1.97
N ARG A 12 -34.54 40.68 2.87
CA ARG A 12 -34.08 39.79 3.94
C ARG A 12 -33.43 38.52 3.39
N SER A 13 -34.10 37.84 2.47
CA SER A 13 -33.58 36.62 1.85
C SER A 13 -32.30 36.89 1.05
N GLY A 14 -32.25 38.01 0.32
CA GLY A 14 -31.04 38.47 -0.36
C GLY A 14 -29.86 38.68 0.60
N LEU A 15 -30.08 39.31 1.75
CA LEU A 15 -29.03 39.48 2.79
C LEU A 15 -28.56 38.13 3.34
N THR A 16 -29.48 37.25 3.73
CA THR A 16 -29.16 35.93 4.30
C THR A 16 -28.36 35.06 3.32
N VAL A 17 -28.75 35.03 2.05
CA VAL A 17 -28.04 34.27 1.01
C VAL A 17 -26.62 34.79 0.79
N ASN A 18 -26.45 36.13 0.72
CA ASN A 18 -25.13 36.73 0.54
C ASN A 18 -24.24 36.54 1.77
N GLU A 19 -24.79 36.64 2.98
CA GLU A 19 -24.07 36.36 4.23
C GLU A 19 -23.52 34.92 4.23
N ARG A 20 -24.35 33.94 3.87
CA ARG A 20 -23.90 32.55 3.77
C ARG A 20 -22.89 32.34 2.65
N GLY A 21 -23.04 33.05 1.52
CA GLY A 21 -22.04 33.04 0.44
C GLY A 21 -20.67 33.57 0.90
N LEU A 22 -20.66 34.64 1.70
CA LEU A 22 -19.45 35.16 2.33
C LEU A 22 -18.88 34.19 3.37
N TYR A 23 -19.73 33.51 4.14
CA TYR A 23 -19.29 32.45 5.07
C TYR A 23 -18.57 31.32 4.32
N VAL A 24 -19.15 30.80 3.25
CA VAL A 24 -18.51 29.75 2.42
C VAL A 24 -17.21 30.26 1.80
N THR A 25 -17.17 31.51 1.35
CA THR A 25 -15.93 32.12 0.82
C THR A 25 -14.85 32.26 1.90
N GLY A 26 -15.20 32.73 3.09
CA GLY A 26 -14.28 32.82 4.23
C GLY A 26 -13.78 31.45 4.68
N HIS A 27 -14.66 30.45 4.71
CA HIS A 27 -14.31 29.08 5.05
C HIS A 27 -13.35 28.46 4.02
N ASN A 28 -13.56 28.71 2.72
CA ASN A 28 -12.63 28.31 1.66
C ASN A 28 -11.26 28.98 1.81
N ILE A 29 -11.22 30.28 2.08
CA ILE A 29 -9.96 31.03 2.24
C ILE A 29 -9.19 30.53 3.47
N ALA A 30 -9.89 30.30 4.59
CA ALA A 30 -9.27 29.79 5.81
C ALA A 30 -8.65 28.40 5.64
N ASN A 31 -9.26 27.55 4.80
CA ASN A 31 -8.83 26.17 4.57
C ASN A 31 -8.07 25.96 3.26
N VAL A 32 -7.66 27.01 2.57
CA VAL A 32 -6.95 26.90 1.27
C VAL A 32 -5.66 26.07 1.35
N ASN A 33 -5.00 26.07 2.53
CA ASN A 33 -3.78 25.32 2.80
C ASN A 33 -4.03 24.02 3.59
N THR A 34 -5.29 23.69 3.90
CA THR A 34 -5.63 22.46 4.61
C THR A 34 -5.60 21.29 3.63
N GLN A 35 -4.75 20.30 3.89
CA GLN A 35 -4.64 19.13 3.02
C GLN A 35 -5.97 18.38 2.92
N GLY A 36 -6.37 18.04 1.69
CA GLY A 36 -7.62 17.30 1.41
C GLY A 36 -8.89 18.17 1.40
N TYR A 37 -8.78 19.48 1.67
CA TYR A 37 -9.92 20.38 1.60
C TYR A 37 -10.42 20.57 0.16
N VAL A 38 -11.73 20.49 -0.04
CA VAL A 38 -12.35 20.75 -1.34
C VAL A 38 -13.16 22.04 -1.32
N ARG A 39 -12.97 22.86 -2.35
CA ARG A 39 -13.69 24.13 -2.50
C ARG A 39 -15.19 23.89 -2.47
N GLN A 40 -15.87 24.59 -1.57
CA GLN A 40 -17.31 24.59 -1.44
C GLN A 40 -17.94 25.75 -2.22
N GLN A 41 -19.12 25.52 -2.80
CA GLN A 41 -19.91 26.51 -3.52
C GLN A 41 -21.34 26.52 -3.02
N ALA A 42 -21.80 27.68 -2.54
CA ALA A 42 -23.21 27.92 -2.26
C ALA A 42 -23.98 28.07 -3.58
N MET A 43 -24.89 27.14 -3.86
CA MET A 43 -25.82 27.25 -4.99
C MET A 43 -27.05 28.03 -4.56
N ILE A 44 -27.31 29.13 -5.25
CA ILE A 44 -28.45 30.01 -4.98
C ILE A 44 -29.56 29.62 -5.97
N LYS A 45 -30.75 29.36 -5.44
CA LYS A 45 -31.99 29.15 -6.21
C LYS A 45 -32.97 30.29 -5.95
N ASN A 46 -34.00 30.35 -6.78
CA ASN A 46 -35.14 31.22 -6.50
C ASN A 46 -35.81 30.77 -5.19
N GLY A 47 -36.16 31.73 -4.36
CA GLY A 47 -36.88 31.49 -3.12
C GLY A 47 -38.28 30.91 -3.37
N PRO A 48 -38.94 30.39 -2.32
CA PRO A 48 -40.27 29.82 -2.44
C PRO A 48 -41.26 30.82 -3.05
N VAL A 49 -42.19 30.31 -3.85
CA VAL A 49 -43.25 31.12 -4.48
C VAL A 49 -44.49 31.03 -3.60
N GLU A 50 -45.01 32.17 -3.16
CA GLU A 50 -46.31 32.23 -2.52
C GLU A 50 -47.40 32.44 -3.56
N THR A 51 -48.44 31.61 -3.49
CA THR A 51 -49.65 31.76 -4.32
C THR A 51 -50.76 32.33 -3.46
N VAL A 52 -51.24 33.53 -3.80
CA VAL A 52 -52.33 34.20 -3.09
C VAL A 52 -53.54 34.33 -4.01
N LEU A 53 -54.70 33.88 -3.54
CA LEU A 53 -55.97 34.07 -4.25
C LEU A 53 -56.42 35.52 -4.07
N THR A 54 -56.55 36.25 -5.18
CA THR A 54 -56.99 37.64 -5.17
C THR A 54 -58.30 37.80 -5.94
N ARG A 55 -58.93 38.98 -5.81
CA ARG A 55 -60.18 39.32 -6.53
C ARG A 55 -60.04 39.29 -8.06
N ALA A 56 -58.81 39.27 -8.58
CA ALA A 56 -58.47 39.22 -10.00
C ALA A 56 -57.95 37.84 -10.47
N GLY A 57 -57.97 36.82 -9.59
CA GLY A 57 -57.45 35.47 -9.87
C GLY A 57 -56.29 35.06 -8.97
N LEU A 58 -55.71 33.90 -9.26
CA LEU A 58 -54.50 33.39 -8.60
C LEU A 58 -53.30 34.27 -9.01
N MET A 59 -52.66 34.92 -8.05
CA MET A 59 -51.38 35.62 -8.26
C MET A 59 -50.26 34.90 -7.52
N GLN A 60 -49.12 34.75 -8.18
CA GLN A 60 -47.89 34.19 -7.60
C GLN A 60 -46.85 35.29 -7.41
N PHE A 61 -46.23 35.33 -6.23
CA PHE A 61 -45.12 36.22 -5.92
C PHE A 61 -43.94 35.40 -5.43
N GLY A 62 -42.74 35.64 -5.97
CA GLY A 62 -41.51 35.00 -5.51
C GLY A 62 -40.96 35.68 -4.27
N LEU A 63 -40.54 34.91 -3.27
CA LEU A 63 -40.00 35.41 -1.99
C LEU A 63 -38.47 35.67 -2.04
N GLY A 64 -37.94 36.04 -3.20
CA GLY A 64 -36.52 36.40 -3.37
C GLY A 64 -35.63 35.20 -3.71
N ALA A 65 -34.57 34.99 -2.94
CA ALA A 65 -33.55 33.96 -3.19
C ALA A 65 -33.39 33.03 -1.99
N ASP A 66 -33.02 31.78 -2.23
CA ASP A 66 -32.76 30.79 -1.18
C ASP A 66 -31.52 29.98 -1.54
N ILE A 67 -30.91 29.32 -0.57
CA ILE A 67 -29.76 28.45 -0.79
C ILE A 67 -30.29 27.06 -1.10
N GLN A 68 -29.98 26.56 -2.29
CA GLN A 68 -30.34 25.21 -2.68
C GLN A 68 -29.50 24.19 -1.92
N GLU A 69 -28.18 24.34 -2.00
CA GLU A 69 -27.20 23.45 -1.40
C GLU A 69 -25.84 24.14 -1.31
N ILE A 70 -25.00 23.67 -0.38
CA ILE A 70 -23.56 23.94 -0.40
C ILE A 70 -22.90 22.67 -0.92
N ARG A 71 -22.44 22.70 -2.18
CA ARG A 71 -21.82 21.54 -2.81
C ARG A 71 -20.31 21.68 -2.90
N GLN A 72 -19.63 20.54 -2.92
CA GLN A 72 -18.20 20.48 -3.21
C GLN A 72 -17.97 20.57 -4.72
N ILE A 73 -17.00 21.38 -5.13
CA ILE A 73 -16.56 21.44 -6.54
C ILE A 73 -15.48 20.37 -6.73
N ARG A 74 -15.88 19.23 -7.30
CA ARG A 74 -15.04 18.05 -7.51
C ARG A 74 -15.34 17.43 -8.86
N HIS A 75 -14.31 16.88 -9.51
CA HIS A 75 -14.46 16.11 -10.75
C HIS A 75 -14.17 14.65 -10.45
N THR A 76 -15.22 13.84 -10.31
CA THR A 76 -15.12 12.41 -9.99
C THR A 76 -14.24 11.63 -10.98
N PHE A 77 -14.21 12.05 -12.25
CA PHE A 77 -13.31 11.49 -13.26
C PHE A 77 -11.82 11.69 -12.91
N LEU A 78 -11.45 12.90 -12.49
CA LEU A 78 -10.07 13.20 -12.09
C LEU A 78 -9.69 12.49 -10.79
N ASP A 79 -10.62 12.38 -9.85
CA ASP A 79 -10.42 11.63 -8.60
C ASP A 79 -10.13 10.16 -8.88
N ASN A 80 -10.87 9.54 -9.81
CA ASN A 80 -10.65 8.15 -10.19
C ASN A 80 -9.28 7.95 -10.85
N ILE A 81 -8.85 8.87 -11.73
CA ILE A 81 -7.51 8.86 -12.30
C ILE A 81 -6.46 9.01 -11.20
N TYR A 82 -6.63 9.98 -10.30
CA TYR A 82 -5.71 10.22 -9.19
C TYR A 82 -5.54 8.98 -8.32
N ARG A 83 -6.64 8.34 -7.91
CA ARG A 83 -6.61 7.12 -7.10
C ARG A 83 -5.94 5.94 -7.81
N GLN A 84 -6.16 5.80 -9.12
CA GLN A 84 -5.51 4.79 -9.93
C GLN A 84 -3.99 5.03 -10.02
N GLU A 85 -3.55 6.27 -10.27
CA GLU A 85 -2.12 6.61 -10.31
C GLU A 85 -1.46 6.54 -8.94
N ASN A 86 -2.17 6.92 -7.88
CA ASN A 86 -1.69 6.82 -6.50
C ASN A 86 -1.49 5.36 -6.07
N THR A 87 -2.34 4.45 -6.55
CA THR A 87 -2.15 2.99 -6.41
C THR A 87 -0.88 2.52 -7.11
N THR A 88 -0.65 2.98 -8.35
CA THR A 88 0.56 2.67 -9.13
C THR A 88 1.81 3.21 -8.46
N LEU A 89 1.76 4.44 -7.95
CA LEU A 89 2.84 5.08 -7.21
C LEU A 89 3.22 4.25 -5.97
N GLY A 90 2.23 3.89 -5.14
CA GLY A 90 2.47 3.09 -3.94
C GLY A 90 3.11 1.74 -4.25
N TYR A 91 2.70 1.08 -5.34
CA TYR A 91 3.32 -0.15 -5.81
C TYR A 91 4.82 0.02 -6.15
N TRP A 92 5.17 1.06 -6.92
CA TRP A 92 6.56 1.29 -7.32
C TRP A 92 7.44 1.79 -6.18
N GLU A 93 6.91 2.61 -5.27
CA GLU A 93 7.63 3.05 -4.07
C GLU A 93 8.04 1.85 -3.20
N ALA A 94 7.13 0.89 -2.98
CA ALA A 94 7.42 -0.32 -2.22
C ALA A 94 8.53 -1.15 -2.88
N ARG A 95 8.46 -1.35 -4.21
CA ARG A 95 9.49 -2.08 -4.96
C ARG A 95 10.83 -1.38 -4.96
N GLN A 96 10.83 -0.06 -5.16
CA GLN A 96 12.06 0.74 -5.14
C GLN A 96 12.75 0.62 -3.79
N LYS A 97 12.02 0.73 -2.69
CA LYS A 97 12.56 0.55 -1.34
C LYS A 97 13.22 -0.83 -1.19
N THR A 98 12.52 -1.90 -1.56
CA THR A 98 13.09 -3.25 -1.48
C THR A 98 14.33 -3.41 -2.37
N TYR A 99 14.36 -2.81 -3.56
CA TYR A 99 15.56 -2.85 -4.41
C TYR A 99 16.74 -2.09 -3.82
N ILE A 100 16.50 -0.97 -3.13
CA ILE A 100 17.56 -0.26 -2.42
C ILE A 100 18.12 -1.13 -1.28
N ASP A 101 17.25 -1.82 -0.54
CA ASP A 101 17.67 -2.72 0.53
C ASP A 101 18.45 -3.92 -0.03
N LEU A 102 17.98 -4.51 -1.14
CA LEU A 102 18.72 -5.57 -1.86
C LEU A 102 20.06 -5.08 -2.39
N GLN A 103 20.12 -3.86 -2.94
CA GLN A 103 21.38 -3.25 -3.37
C GLN A 103 22.32 -3.00 -2.20
N ALA A 104 21.83 -2.72 -1.00
CA ALA A 104 22.68 -2.58 0.18
C ALA A 104 23.24 -3.95 0.64
N ILE A 105 22.46 -5.02 0.51
CA ILE A 105 22.87 -6.40 0.84
C ILE A 105 23.90 -6.91 -0.18
N LEU A 106 23.64 -6.71 -1.48
CA LEU A 106 24.50 -7.21 -2.57
C LEU A 106 25.66 -6.25 -2.92
N GLY A 107 25.46 -4.95 -2.70
CA GLY A 107 26.38 -3.87 -3.03
C GLY A 107 27.45 -3.73 -1.97
N GLU A 108 28.36 -4.69 -1.94
CA GLU A 108 29.52 -4.63 -1.06
C GLU A 108 30.64 -3.76 -1.67
N PRO A 109 31.49 -3.13 -0.84
CA PRO A 109 32.63 -2.33 -1.31
C PRO A 109 33.54 -3.11 -2.26
N MET A 110 34.15 -2.40 -3.22
CA MET A 110 35.05 -2.96 -4.25
C MET A 110 36.20 -3.85 -3.73
N ASN A 111 36.49 -3.85 -2.43
CA ASN A 111 37.57 -4.61 -1.80
C ASN A 111 37.12 -5.78 -0.91
N SER A 112 35.82 -5.95 -0.64
CA SER A 112 35.30 -7.04 0.21
C SER A 112 34.14 -7.82 -0.42
N GLY A 113 33.76 -7.48 -1.66
CA GLY A 113 32.66 -8.13 -2.38
C GLY A 113 32.82 -9.63 -2.59
N LEU A 114 31.70 -10.34 -2.72
CA LEU A 114 31.63 -11.76 -3.14
C LEU A 114 32.59 -12.11 -4.28
N GLN A 115 32.74 -11.23 -5.28
CA GLN A 115 33.67 -11.42 -6.40
C GLN A 115 35.13 -11.55 -5.93
N ASN A 116 35.57 -10.74 -4.97
CA ASN A 116 36.92 -10.82 -4.43
C ASN A 116 37.13 -12.10 -3.62
N VAL A 117 36.13 -12.52 -2.83
CA VAL A 117 36.20 -13.77 -2.07
C VAL A 117 36.27 -14.97 -3.02
N LEU A 118 35.51 -14.96 -4.12
CA LEU A 118 35.58 -15.95 -5.18
C LEU A 118 36.95 -15.95 -5.89
N ASN A 119 37.48 -14.78 -6.24
CA ASN A 119 38.81 -14.67 -6.85
C ASN A 119 39.89 -15.24 -5.92
N GLN A 120 39.88 -14.88 -4.64
CA GLN A 120 40.84 -15.40 -3.66
C GLN A 120 40.73 -16.92 -3.47
N PHE A 121 39.51 -17.47 -3.54
CA PHE A 121 39.29 -18.92 -3.54
C PHE A 121 39.94 -19.56 -4.77
N TRP A 122 39.68 -19.08 -5.98
CA TRP A 122 40.28 -19.62 -7.20
C TRP A 122 41.79 -19.43 -7.27
N ASP A 123 42.31 -18.30 -6.79
CA ASP A 123 43.75 -18.05 -6.70
C ASP A 123 44.42 -19.06 -5.75
N SER A 124 43.78 -19.41 -4.63
CA SER A 124 44.31 -20.43 -3.73
C SER A 124 44.38 -21.82 -4.39
N TRP A 125 43.41 -22.17 -5.24
CA TRP A 125 43.45 -23.40 -6.03
C TRP A 125 44.55 -23.40 -7.09
N GLN A 126 44.83 -22.24 -7.71
CA GLN A 126 45.95 -22.10 -8.64
C GLN A 126 47.30 -22.27 -7.95
N GLU A 127 47.46 -21.75 -6.73
CA GLU A 127 48.67 -21.97 -5.94
C GLU A 127 48.82 -23.44 -5.53
N LEU A 128 47.72 -24.10 -5.15
CA LEU A 128 47.75 -25.54 -4.84
C LEU A 128 48.16 -26.40 -6.05
N ALA A 129 47.77 -25.99 -7.27
CA ALA A 129 48.18 -26.68 -8.48
C ALA A 129 49.69 -26.55 -8.77
N LYS A 130 50.35 -25.47 -8.30
CA LYS A 130 51.80 -25.28 -8.43
C LYS A 130 52.58 -26.09 -7.39
N GLU A 131 52.10 -26.14 -6.15
CA GLU A 131 52.78 -26.82 -5.03
C GLU A 131 51.81 -27.73 -4.25
N PRO A 132 51.43 -28.90 -4.80
CA PRO A 132 50.43 -29.77 -4.19
C PRO A 132 50.90 -30.41 -2.87
N ASP A 133 52.21 -30.53 -2.64
CA ASP A 133 52.76 -31.17 -1.44
C ASP A 133 52.93 -30.19 -0.26
N SER A 134 52.74 -28.89 -0.48
CA SER A 134 52.92 -27.87 0.55
C SER A 134 51.72 -27.81 1.51
N LEU A 135 51.94 -28.18 2.78
CA LEU A 135 50.93 -28.10 3.84
C LEU A 135 50.41 -26.67 4.03
N THR A 136 51.28 -25.66 3.88
CA THR A 136 50.90 -24.24 3.97
C THR A 136 49.91 -23.83 2.87
N VAL A 137 50.11 -24.32 1.64
CA VAL A 137 49.23 -23.99 0.50
C VAL A 137 47.88 -24.72 0.65
N ARG A 138 47.87 -25.96 1.14
CA ARG A 138 46.64 -26.70 1.48
C ARG A 138 45.83 -25.99 2.58
N ALA A 139 46.49 -25.52 3.63
CA ALA A 139 45.86 -24.73 4.69
C ALA A 139 45.24 -23.43 4.15
N LEU A 140 45.93 -22.75 3.22
CA LEU A 140 45.43 -21.53 2.59
C LEU A 140 44.14 -21.79 1.80
N VAL A 141 44.07 -22.87 1.01
CA VAL A 141 42.85 -23.24 0.27
C VAL A 141 41.70 -23.49 1.24
N ARG A 142 41.92 -24.21 2.35
CA ARG A 142 40.89 -24.43 3.38
C ARG A 142 40.37 -23.11 3.93
N GLN A 143 41.27 -22.21 4.33
CA GLN A 143 40.90 -20.91 4.90
C GLN A 143 40.11 -20.04 3.91
N ARG A 144 40.49 -20.03 2.62
CA ARG A 144 39.74 -19.29 1.58
C ARG A 144 38.38 -19.92 1.28
N SER A 145 38.29 -21.24 1.36
CA SER A 145 37.03 -21.98 1.23
C SER A 145 36.08 -21.67 2.38
N GLU A 146 36.57 -21.68 3.62
CA GLU A 146 35.79 -21.29 4.81
C GLU A 146 35.29 -19.84 4.70
N ALA A 147 36.15 -18.91 4.28
CA ALA A 147 35.76 -17.52 4.08
C ALA A 147 34.66 -17.36 3.02
N LEU A 148 34.73 -18.10 1.91
CA LEU A 148 33.70 -18.10 0.87
C LEU A 148 32.35 -18.61 1.41
N VAL A 149 32.37 -19.74 2.12
CA VAL A 149 31.16 -20.32 2.71
C VAL A 149 30.53 -19.39 3.73
N GLN A 150 31.33 -18.81 4.64
CA GLN A 150 30.85 -17.84 5.62
C GLN A 150 30.21 -16.63 4.96
N HIS A 151 30.81 -16.13 3.88
CA HIS A 151 30.32 -14.97 3.16
C HIS A 151 29.00 -15.25 2.42
N ILE A 152 28.89 -16.39 1.73
CA ILE A 152 27.64 -16.81 1.07
C ILE A 152 26.53 -17.02 2.10
N ASN A 153 26.82 -17.69 3.21
CA ASN A 153 25.85 -17.90 4.29
C ASN A 153 25.39 -16.56 4.89
N HIS A 154 26.32 -15.61 5.08
CA HIS A 154 25.99 -14.28 5.59
C HIS A 154 25.03 -13.52 4.65
N LEU A 155 25.28 -13.55 3.34
CA LEU A 155 24.37 -12.97 2.35
C LEU A 155 22.99 -13.65 2.38
N GLY A 156 22.97 -14.98 2.49
CA GLY A 156 21.74 -15.75 2.65
C GLY A 156 20.93 -15.32 3.87
N GLU A 157 21.57 -15.21 5.04
CA GLU A 157 20.93 -14.72 6.25
C GLU A 157 20.40 -13.29 6.12
N GLN A 158 21.12 -12.40 5.44
CA GLN A 158 20.65 -11.03 5.21
C GLN A 158 19.41 -10.99 4.30
N LEU A 159 19.37 -11.82 3.26
CA LEU A 159 18.20 -11.95 2.39
C LEU A 159 17.00 -12.56 3.13
N ASP A 160 17.23 -13.58 3.96
CA ASP A 160 16.19 -14.17 4.81
C ASP A 160 15.62 -13.15 5.82
N ARG A 161 16.49 -12.32 6.41
CA ARG A 161 16.06 -11.20 7.27
C ARG A 161 15.22 -10.18 6.50
N LEU A 162 15.67 -9.77 5.31
CA LEU A 162 14.88 -8.87 4.46
C LEU A 162 13.50 -9.46 4.14
N GLN A 163 13.42 -10.75 3.83
CA GLN A 163 12.14 -11.41 3.57
C GLN A 163 11.22 -11.37 4.80
N ASN A 164 11.76 -11.62 6.00
CA ASN A 164 11.03 -11.51 7.26
C ASN A 164 10.57 -10.07 7.57
N ASP A 165 11.41 -9.08 7.27
CA ASP A 165 11.08 -7.68 7.44
C ASP A 165 9.94 -7.24 6.50
N LEU A 166 9.95 -7.74 5.25
CA LEU A 166 8.83 -7.52 4.32
C LEU A 166 7.54 -8.18 4.80
N ASN A 167 7.60 -9.36 5.40
CA ASN A 167 6.44 -10.00 6.04
C ASN A 167 5.88 -9.14 7.18
N ASN A 168 6.75 -8.63 8.04
CA ASN A 168 6.36 -7.73 9.11
C ASN A 168 5.75 -6.43 8.57
N GLU A 169 6.33 -5.86 7.52
CA GLU A 169 5.78 -4.67 6.88
C GLU A 169 4.40 -4.95 6.27
N ILE A 170 4.19 -6.10 5.63
CA ILE A 170 2.88 -6.55 5.12
C ILE A 170 1.84 -6.59 6.24
N MET A 171 2.17 -7.18 7.41
CA MET A 171 1.25 -7.23 8.56
C MET A 171 0.88 -5.83 9.04
N VAL A 172 1.87 -4.95 9.18
CA VAL A 172 1.64 -3.55 9.59
C VAL A 172 0.76 -2.80 8.57
N ARG A 173 0.96 -3.03 7.26
CA ARG A 173 0.11 -2.41 6.22
C ARG A 173 -1.32 -2.94 6.25
N ILE A 174 -1.53 -4.22 6.56
CA ILE A 174 -2.87 -4.79 6.73
C ILE A 174 -3.58 -4.13 7.92
N ASP A 175 -2.89 -3.94 9.05
CA ASP A 175 -3.46 -3.23 10.20
C ASP A 175 -3.79 -1.76 9.88
N GLU A 176 -2.94 -1.09 9.11
CA GLU A 176 -3.19 0.28 8.63
C GLU A 176 -4.44 0.34 7.74
N ILE A 177 -4.64 -0.63 6.84
CA ILE A 177 -5.84 -0.75 6.00
C ILE A 177 -7.09 -0.94 6.86
N ASN A 178 -7.04 -1.80 7.86
CA ASN A 178 -8.16 -2.05 8.76
C ASN A 178 -8.53 -0.80 9.56
N GLU A 179 -7.55 -0.04 10.02
CA GLU A 179 -7.81 1.20 10.73
C GLU A 179 -8.46 2.26 9.83
N ILE A 180 -7.97 2.42 8.60
CA ILE A 180 -8.55 3.36 7.64
C ILE A 180 -9.99 2.95 7.28
N THR A 181 -10.25 1.67 7.01
CA THR A 181 -11.59 1.18 6.65
C THR A 181 -12.59 1.34 7.79
N ARG A 182 -12.19 1.09 9.05
CA ARG A 182 -13.01 1.38 10.24
C ARG A 182 -13.33 2.87 10.38
N GLN A 183 -12.36 3.75 10.13
CA GLN A 183 -12.60 5.21 10.17
C GLN A 183 -13.55 5.66 9.07
N ILE A 184 -13.42 5.13 7.85
CA ILE A 184 -14.34 5.41 6.74
C ILE A 184 -15.76 4.95 7.09
N ALA A 185 -15.93 3.76 7.65
CA ALA A 185 -17.23 3.26 8.08
C ALA A 185 -17.90 4.18 9.12
N LYS A 186 -17.13 4.66 10.12
CA LYS A 186 -17.61 5.64 11.11
C LYS A 186 -18.01 6.98 10.48
N LEU A 187 -17.23 7.46 9.50
CA LEU A 187 -17.54 8.68 8.76
C LEU A 187 -18.81 8.53 7.91
N ASN A 188 -19.02 7.38 7.27
CA ASN A 188 -20.24 7.11 6.49
C ASN A 188 -21.51 7.16 7.36
N VAL A 189 -21.46 6.71 8.61
CA VAL A 189 -22.59 6.83 9.56
C VAL A 189 -22.80 8.30 9.95
N THR A 190 -21.71 9.03 10.22
CA THR A 190 -21.77 10.45 10.58
C THR A 190 -22.31 11.32 9.44
N ILE A 191 -21.87 11.08 8.21
CA ILE A 191 -22.32 11.78 7.00
C ILE A 191 -23.82 11.55 6.82
N LEU A 192 -24.27 10.29 6.86
CA LEU A 192 -25.69 9.95 6.74
C LEU A 192 -26.54 10.68 7.79
N LYS A 193 -26.10 10.71 9.06
CA LYS A 193 -26.84 11.38 10.14
C LYS A 193 -27.01 12.89 9.91
N ASN A 194 -25.96 13.55 9.43
CA ASN A 194 -26.00 14.99 9.14
C ASN A 194 -26.86 15.31 7.92
N GLU A 195 -26.76 14.50 6.86
CA GLU A 195 -27.53 14.71 5.62
C GLU A 195 -29.02 14.42 5.81
N VAL A 196 -29.38 13.44 6.65
CA VAL A 196 -30.77 13.22 7.07
C VAL A 196 -31.33 14.41 7.86
N SER A 197 -30.46 15.13 8.59
CA SER A 197 -30.84 16.33 9.35
C SER A 197 -30.96 17.58 8.46
N GLY A 198 -30.68 17.47 7.15
CA GLY A 198 -30.77 18.55 6.18
C GLY A 198 -29.52 19.44 6.09
N ASP A 199 -28.42 19.08 6.75
CA ASP A 199 -27.14 19.78 6.65
C ASP A 199 -26.15 19.01 5.75
N THR A 200 -25.39 19.73 4.94
CA THR A 200 -24.39 19.12 4.05
C THR A 200 -23.12 18.82 4.84
N ALA A 201 -22.80 17.54 5.00
CA ALA A 201 -21.64 17.06 5.77
C ALA A 201 -20.30 17.18 5.02
N SER A 202 -20.04 18.34 4.40
CA SER A 202 -18.90 18.56 3.49
C SER A 202 -17.54 18.27 4.12
N ASP A 203 -17.29 18.74 5.34
CA ASP A 203 -15.99 18.53 5.99
C ASP A 203 -15.73 17.05 6.32
N TYR A 204 -16.78 16.31 6.69
CA TYR A 204 -16.69 14.86 6.91
C TYR A 204 -16.46 14.10 5.59
N ARG A 205 -17.04 14.58 4.48
CA ARG A 205 -16.76 14.05 3.14
C ARG A 205 -15.29 14.28 2.75
N ASP A 206 -14.71 15.43 3.09
CA ASP A 206 -13.28 15.70 2.82
C ASP A 206 -12.35 14.81 3.64
N GLN A 207 -12.64 14.60 4.92
CA GLN A 207 -11.91 13.64 5.76
C GLN A 207 -12.01 12.22 5.20
N ARG A 208 -13.22 11.79 4.80
CA ARG A 208 -13.45 10.49 4.18
C ARG A 208 -12.63 10.32 2.91
N ASN A 209 -12.62 11.33 2.04
CA ASN A 209 -11.90 11.27 0.78
C ASN A 209 -10.38 11.24 0.99
N THR A 210 -9.86 11.99 1.96
CA THR A 210 -8.44 11.94 2.33
C THR A 210 -8.03 10.53 2.81
N LEU A 211 -8.90 9.87 3.59
CA LEU A 211 -8.70 8.48 4.01
C LEU A 211 -8.77 7.49 2.85
N ILE A 212 -9.71 7.68 1.92
CA ILE A 212 -9.79 6.86 0.70
C ILE A 212 -8.51 7.04 -0.14
N ASP A 213 -8.02 8.25 -0.30
CA ASP A 213 -6.80 8.51 -1.07
C ASP A 213 -5.59 7.84 -0.39
N ARG A 214 -5.47 7.90 0.94
CA ARG A 214 -4.47 7.12 1.68
C ARG A 214 -4.62 5.61 1.48
N LEU A 215 -5.86 5.09 1.50
CA LEU A 215 -6.16 3.67 1.28
C LEU A 215 -5.72 3.22 -0.12
N THR A 216 -5.97 4.04 -1.16
CA THR A 216 -5.59 3.72 -2.54
C THR A 216 -4.09 3.61 -2.74
N LYS A 217 -3.29 4.34 -1.94
CA LYS A 217 -1.83 4.19 -1.94
C LYS A 217 -1.39 2.82 -1.40
N LEU A 218 -2.09 2.30 -0.39
CA LEU A 218 -1.79 1.02 0.25
C LEU A 218 -2.23 -0.17 -0.61
N VAL A 219 -3.45 -0.11 -1.16
CA VAL A 219 -4.08 -1.19 -1.92
C VAL A 219 -4.97 -0.66 -3.02
N LYS A 220 -5.08 -1.42 -4.11
CA LYS A 220 -6.09 -1.17 -5.14
C LYS A 220 -7.50 -1.45 -4.59
N VAL A 221 -8.31 -0.40 -4.50
CA VAL A 221 -9.71 -0.48 -4.09
C VAL A 221 -10.62 0.19 -5.12
N ASP A 222 -11.82 -0.36 -5.27
CA ASP A 222 -12.89 0.25 -6.05
C ASP A 222 -13.84 0.96 -5.10
N VAL A 223 -14.14 2.22 -5.39
CA VAL A 223 -14.93 3.12 -4.52
C VAL A 223 -16.22 3.47 -5.25
N ILE A 224 -17.36 3.15 -4.64
CA ILE A 224 -18.68 3.38 -5.20
C ILE A 224 -19.46 4.26 -4.24
N GLU A 225 -19.82 5.46 -4.68
CA GLU A 225 -20.72 6.35 -3.93
C GLU A 225 -22.18 6.03 -4.27
N MET A 226 -22.98 5.78 -3.24
CA MET A 226 -24.41 5.50 -3.35
C MET A 226 -25.25 6.78 -3.40
N GLN A 227 -26.51 6.64 -3.79
CA GLN A 227 -27.48 7.75 -3.82
C GLN A 227 -27.76 8.35 -2.43
N ASP A 228 -27.55 7.60 -1.36
CA ASP A 228 -27.70 8.05 0.03
C ASP A 228 -26.44 8.76 0.58
N GLY A 229 -25.45 9.04 -0.28
CA GLY A 229 -24.20 9.71 0.08
C GLY A 229 -23.17 8.83 0.78
N GLN A 230 -23.52 7.58 1.08
CA GLN A 230 -22.60 6.59 1.65
C GLN A 230 -21.66 6.03 0.58
N VAL A 231 -20.50 5.55 1.01
CA VAL A 231 -19.49 4.98 0.10
C VAL A 231 -19.23 3.53 0.45
N ASP A 232 -19.31 2.67 -0.55
CA ASP A 232 -18.85 1.29 -0.50
C ASP A 232 -17.44 1.18 -1.07
N ILE A 233 -16.63 0.35 -0.42
CA ILE A 233 -15.24 0.10 -0.82
C ILE A 233 -15.05 -1.40 -0.96
N THR A 234 -14.66 -1.81 -2.17
CA THR A 234 -14.34 -3.21 -2.47
C THR A 234 -12.88 -3.39 -2.82
N MET A 235 -12.28 -4.48 -2.33
CA MET A 235 -10.93 -4.92 -2.68
C MET A 235 -11.01 -6.31 -3.32
N GLY A 236 -10.52 -6.45 -4.54
CA GLY A 236 -10.48 -7.76 -5.20
C GLY A 236 -11.84 -8.43 -5.43
N GLY A 237 -12.95 -7.67 -5.31
CA GLY A 237 -14.33 -8.18 -5.40
C GLY A 237 -15.03 -8.40 -4.05
N TYR A 238 -14.35 -8.17 -2.92
CA TYR A 238 -14.90 -8.30 -1.57
C TYR A 238 -15.11 -6.94 -0.92
N PHE A 239 -16.18 -6.78 -0.15
CA PHE A 239 -16.48 -5.53 0.57
C PHE A 239 -15.61 -5.39 1.81
N LEU A 240 -14.76 -4.35 1.83
CA LEU A 240 -14.04 -3.92 3.02
C LEU A 240 -14.84 -2.91 3.83
N VAL A 241 -15.60 -2.05 3.14
CA VAL A 241 -16.58 -1.16 3.76
C VAL A 241 -17.87 -1.30 2.99
N GLN A 242 -18.94 -1.62 3.71
CA GLN A 242 -20.29 -1.60 3.21
C GLN A 242 -21.10 -0.63 4.08
N LYS A 243 -21.41 0.54 3.54
CA LYS A 243 -22.09 1.62 4.27
C LYS A 243 -21.38 1.96 5.58
N GLY A 244 -21.98 1.62 6.72
CA GLY A 244 -21.45 1.88 8.06
C GLY A 244 -20.72 0.70 8.69
N VAL A 245 -20.53 -0.41 7.97
CA VAL A 245 -19.89 -1.63 8.48
C VAL A 245 -18.56 -1.83 7.76
N SER A 246 -17.49 -2.07 8.51
CA SER A 246 -16.18 -2.45 8.00
C SER A 246 -15.92 -3.93 8.25
N THR A 247 -15.33 -4.61 7.27
CA THR A 247 -14.83 -5.98 7.40
C THR A 247 -13.31 -5.93 7.46
N ASP A 248 -12.74 -6.38 8.58
CA ASP A 248 -11.30 -6.38 8.76
C ASP A 248 -10.62 -7.47 7.92
N LEU A 249 -9.36 -7.25 7.59
CA LEU A 249 -8.44 -8.21 7.02
C LEU A 249 -7.52 -8.75 8.12
N TYR A 250 -7.03 -9.97 7.97
CA TYR A 250 -5.95 -10.47 8.83
C TYR A 250 -4.86 -11.12 7.97
N ALA A 251 -3.62 -10.98 8.42
CA ALA A 251 -2.49 -11.65 7.80
C ALA A 251 -2.45 -13.11 8.27
N ALA A 252 -2.39 -14.05 7.33
CA ALA A 252 -2.23 -15.46 7.63
C ALA A 252 -1.24 -16.11 6.68
N GLU A 253 -0.60 -17.20 7.11
CA GLU A 253 0.22 -18.02 6.24
C GLU A 253 -0.60 -18.54 5.05
N ARG A 254 -0.03 -18.44 3.84
CA ARG A 254 -0.66 -18.96 2.62
C ARG A 254 -0.90 -20.46 2.69
N LYS A 255 0.10 -21.21 3.15
CA LYS A 255 -0.01 -22.63 3.53
C LYS A 255 0.73 -22.84 4.83
N THR A 256 0.26 -23.79 5.62
CA THR A 256 0.88 -24.17 6.90
C THR A 256 2.35 -24.53 6.68
N GLY A 257 3.25 -23.76 7.28
CA GLY A 257 4.70 -23.94 7.16
C GLY A 257 5.37 -23.15 6.02
N GLU A 258 4.62 -22.34 5.27
CA GLU A 258 5.19 -21.33 4.36
C GLU A 258 5.40 -20.01 5.11
N ASN A 259 6.57 -19.38 4.95
CA ASN A 259 6.88 -18.06 5.54
C ASN A 259 6.23 -16.89 4.77
N PHE A 260 5.09 -17.11 4.12
CA PHE A 260 4.44 -16.11 3.28
C PHE A 260 3.07 -15.74 3.84
N TYR A 261 2.96 -14.53 4.37
CA TYR A 261 1.71 -13.94 4.83
C TYR A 261 0.90 -13.38 3.67
N VAL A 262 -0.40 -13.69 3.64
CA VAL A 262 -1.37 -13.17 2.68
C VAL A 262 -2.57 -12.57 3.43
N PRO A 263 -3.21 -11.52 2.87
CA PRO A 263 -4.41 -10.95 3.47
C PRO A 263 -5.61 -11.87 3.25
N LYS A 264 -6.23 -12.30 4.36
CA LYS A 264 -7.50 -13.02 4.38
C LYS A 264 -8.60 -12.16 5.01
N LEU A 265 -9.84 -12.37 4.59
CA LEU A 265 -10.99 -11.59 5.08
C LEU A 265 -11.48 -12.13 6.43
N ALA A 266 -11.55 -11.30 7.47
CA ALA A 266 -11.93 -11.75 8.82
C ALA A 266 -13.29 -12.46 8.84
N GLY A 267 -13.36 -13.58 9.57
CA GLY A 267 -14.55 -14.43 9.61
C GLY A 267 -14.69 -15.40 8.43
N THR A 268 -13.80 -15.34 7.45
CA THR A 268 -13.70 -16.29 6.33
C THR A 268 -12.25 -16.70 6.13
N ASP A 269 -11.97 -17.93 5.70
CA ASP A 269 -10.58 -18.33 5.37
C ASP A 269 -10.22 -17.99 3.90
N ILE A 270 -10.85 -16.95 3.35
CA ILE A 270 -10.76 -16.58 1.95
C ILE A 270 -9.61 -15.58 1.76
N GLU A 271 -8.65 -15.93 0.90
CA GLU A 271 -7.59 -15.04 0.43
C GLU A 271 -8.17 -13.94 -0.47
N VAL A 272 -7.88 -12.68 -0.13
CA VAL A 272 -8.36 -11.53 -0.91
C VAL A 272 -7.30 -11.17 -1.96
N PRO A 273 -7.62 -11.18 -3.26
CA PRO A 273 -6.63 -10.93 -4.30
C PRO A 273 -6.23 -9.44 -4.31
N VAL A 274 -4.95 -9.18 -4.03
CA VAL A 274 -4.37 -7.84 -4.05
C VAL A 274 -3.90 -7.49 -5.47
N LYS A 275 -4.52 -6.48 -6.08
CA LYS A 275 -4.27 -6.12 -7.49
C LYS A 275 -3.30 -4.94 -7.69
N GLY A 276 -2.86 -4.27 -6.62
CA GLY A 276 -1.98 -3.10 -6.70
C GLY A 276 -1.79 -2.42 -5.34
N GLY A 277 -1.03 -1.32 -5.34
CA GLY A 277 -0.66 -0.57 -4.14
C GLY A 277 0.61 -1.10 -3.47
N ILE A 278 1.01 -0.46 -2.36
CA ILE A 278 2.17 -0.85 -1.54
C ILE A 278 2.11 -2.34 -1.17
N LEU A 279 0.94 -2.85 -0.77
CA LEU A 279 0.79 -4.24 -0.34
C LEU A 279 1.18 -5.22 -1.44
N LYS A 280 0.75 -4.97 -2.69
CA LYS A 280 1.12 -5.81 -3.84
C LYS A 280 2.61 -5.71 -4.15
N GLY A 281 3.18 -4.51 -4.07
CA GLY A 281 4.61 -4.30 -4.27
C GLY A 281 5.45 -5.07 -3.26
N LEU A 282 5.09 -5.02 -1.97
CA LEU A 282 5.76 -5.78 -0.90
C LEU A 282 5.63 -7.30 -1.12
N MET A 283 4.42 -7.79 -1.43
CA MET A 283 4.18 -9.21 -1.69
C MET A 283 5.04 -9.73 -2.85
N GLU A 284 5.08 -9.00 -3.97
CA GLU A 284 5.90 -9.37 -5.13
C GLU A 284 7.40 -9.27 -4.85
N SER A 285 7.84 -8.19 -4.20
CA SER A 285 9.25 -8.02 -3.82
C SER A 285 9.75 -9.11 -2.87
N ARG A 286 8.87 -9.63 -2.01
CA ARG A 286 9.17 -10.75 -1.09
C ARG A 286 9.35 -12.08 -1.82
N GLY A 287 8.80 -12.23 -3.03
CA GLY A 287 8.86 -13.47 -3.82
C GLY A 287 7.52 -13.96 -4.37
N GLU A 288 6.42 -13.21 -4.21
CA GLU A 288 5.11 -13.61 -4.72
C GLU A 288 4.85 -13.07 -6.13
N VAL A 289 5.38 -13.72 -7.17
CA VAL A 289 4.97 -13.37 -8.54
C VAL A 289 3.90 -14.33 -9.03
N SER A 290 2.70 -13.78 -9.22
CA SER A 290 1.58 -14.49 -9.84
C SER A 290 1.87 -14.68 -11.34
N GLY A 291 2.55 -15.78 -11.68
CA GLY A 291 2.85 -16.11 -13.08
C GLY A 291 3.92 -17.18 -13.21
N ALA A 292 3.48 -18.44 -13.28
CA ALA A 292 4.26 -19.64 -13.56
C ALA A 292 5.35 -20.04 -12.55
N ILE A 293 5.22 -21.26 -12.02
CA ILE A 293 6.30 -22.00 -11.37
C ILE A 293 7.49 -22.05 -12.35
N GLY A 294 8.59 -21.37 -12.03
CA GLY A 294 9.81 -21.37 -12.84
C GLY A 294 10.05 -20.15 -13.75
N SER A 295 9.23 -19.09 -13.72
CA SER A 295 9.59 -17.83 -14.39
C SER A 295 10.75 -17.14 -13.68
N TYR A 296 11.78 -16.70 -14.42
CA TYR A 296 12.90 -15.89 -13.92
C TYR A 296 12.46 -14.52 -13.36
N GLU A 297 11.20 -14.13 -13.60
CA GLU A 297 10.58 -12.95 -12.99
C GLU A 297 10.13 -13.17 -11.53
N ASN A 298 10.05 -14.43 -11.05
CA ASN A 298 9.87 -14.73 -9.63
C ASN A 298 11.14 -14.34 -8.88
N GLY A 299 11.15 -13.13 -8.31
CA GLY A 299 12.27 -12.49 -7.62
C GLY A 299 12.82 -13.20 -6.37
N THR A 300 12.43 -14.44 -6.12
CA THR A 300 13.11 -15.33 -5.17
C THR A 300 13.58 -16.55 -5.94
N PRO A 301 14.90 -16.85 -5.96
CA PRO A 301 15.37 -18.15 -6.38
C PRO A 301 14.75 -19.17 -5.40
N ASN A 302 13.71 -19.89 -5.83
CA ASN A 302 13.17 -21.02 -5.07
C ASN A 302 14.19 -22.19 -5.03
N THR A 303 15.31 -22.04 -5.72
CA THR A 303 16.50 -22.87 -5.62
C THR A 303 17.47 -22.22 -4.66
N LYS A 304 17.61 -22.80 -3.46
CA LYS A 304 18.84 -22.64 -2.69
C LYS A 304 20.00 -22.98 -3.61
N ALA A 305 20.86 -22.02 -3.88
CA ALA A 305 22.09 -22.26 -4.63
C ALA A 305 23.05 -22.97 -3.67
N ASP A 306 22.91 -24.29 -3.55
CA ASP A 306 23.90 -25.09 -2.85
C ASP A 306 25.16 -25.11 -3.71
N VAL A 307 26.18 -24.36 -3.30
CA VAL A 307 27.51 -24.47 -3.88
C VAL A 307 28.13 -25.76 -3.36
N VAL A 308 27.82 -26.87 -4.03
CA VAL A 308 28.41 -28.18 -3.74
C VAL A 308 29.67 -28.33 -4.58
N PHE A 309 30.82 -28.33 -3.91
CA PHE A 309 32.07 -28.72 -4.55
C PHE A 309 32.10 -30.23 -4.74
N TYR A 310 31.93 -30.68 -5.99
CA TYR A 310 32.12 -32.09 -6.34
C TYR A 310 33.62 -32.36 -6.48
N VAL A 311 34.16 -33.14 -5.55
CA VAL A 311 35.48 -33.75 -5.72
C VAL A 311 35.25 -35.09 -6.40
N ASP A 312 35.80 -35.28 -7.59
CA ASP A 312 35.74 -36.56 -8.28
C ASP A 312 36.52 -37.61 -7.46
N THR A 313 35.76 -38.50 -6.81
CA THR A 313 36.31 -39.65 -6.10
C THR A 313 36.19 -40.92 -6.92
N SER A 314 36.15 -40.88 -8.25
CA SER A 314 36.06 -42.09 -9.09
C SER A 314 37.15 -43.14 -8.81
N THR A 315 38.21 -42.75 -8.11
CA THR A 315 39.30 -43.63 -7.62
C THR A 315 39.24 -43.96 -6.12
N MET A 316 38.23 -43.49 -5.37
CA MET A 316 38.11 -43.61 -3.90
C MET A 316 36.65 -43.78 -3.42
N SER A 317 36.44 -44.60 -2.39
CA SER A 317 35.11 -44.69 -1.77
C SER A 317 34.79 -43.45 -0.92
N ALA A 318 33.50 -43.16 -0.71
CA ALA A 318 33.05 -42.06 0.16
C ALA A 318 33.55 -42.20 1.62
N ALA A 319 33.75 -43.43 2.09
CA ALA A 319 34.32 -43.72 3.39
C ALA A 319 35.81 -43.36 3.46
N ASP A 320 36.58 -43.66 2.40
CA ASP A 320 37.99 -43.29 2.30
C ASP A 320 38.18 -41.77 2.17
N ALA A 321 37.26 -41.09 1.49
CA ALA A 321 37.25 -39.64 1.37
C ALA A 321 37.02 -38.97 2.74
N ASN A 322 36.03 -39.42 3.50
CA ASN A 322 35.77 -38.93 4.85
C ASN A 322 36.90 -39.26 5.83
N ALA A 323 37.49 -40.46 5.74
CA ALA A 323 38.62 -40.84 6.58
C ALA A 323 39.88 -40.01 6.28
N ARG A 324 40.15 -39.71 5.00
CA ARG A 324 41.24 -38.79 4.62
C ARG A 324 40.95 -37.35 5.04
N ALA A 325 39.72 -36.87 4.91
CA ALA A 325 39.34 -35.54 5.39
C ALA A 325 39.58 -35.41 6.91
N ALA A 326 39.15 -36.40 7.70
CA ALA A 326 39.40 -36.45 9.14
C ALA A 326 40.89 -36.57 9.51
N ALA A 327 41.68 -37.34 8.74
CA ALA A 327 43.12 -37.42 8.94
C ALA A 327 43.84 -36.11 8.63
N TYR A 328 43.44 -35.40 7.58
CA TYR A 328 43.96 -34.07 7.27
C TYR A 328 43.54 -33.02 8.30
N GLU A 329 42.31 -33.09 8.84
CA GLU A 329 41.91 -32.24 9.97
C GLU A 329 42.82 -32.44 11.19
N ALA A 330 43.24 -33.67 11.46
CA ALA A 330 44.13 -34.00 12.57
C ALA A 330 45.60 -33.59 12.33
N GLU A 331 46.09 -33.60 11.09
CA GLU A 331 47.45 -33.12 10.74
C GLU A 331 47.59 -31.59 10.75
N LEU A 332 46.47 -30.86 10.68
CA LEU A 332 46.42 -29.40 10.63
C LEU A 332 46.11 -28.74 12.00
N MET A 333 45.82 -29.51 13.04
CA MET A 333 45.69 -29.03 14.44
C MET A 333 47.03 -29.11 15.18
#